data_AF-A0A1G5GAX4-F1
#
_entry.id   AF-A0A1G5GAX4-F1
#
_cell.length_a   1.000
_cell.length_b   1.000
_cell.length_c   1.000
_cell.angle_alpha   90.00
_cell.angle_beta   90.00
_cell.angle_gamma   90.00
#
_symmetry.space_group_name_H-M   'P 1'
#
loop_
_entity.id
_entity.type
_entity.pdbx_description
1 polymer ?
#
loop_
_entity_poly.entity_id
_entity_poly.type
_entity_poly.pdbx_seq_one_letter_code
_entity_poly.pdbx_strand_id
1 'polypeptide(L)'
;MHTCSHAVVGCMDFRIQKTVTKLLEHLNIPEGTFDRVTFAGGAANMEQLKIHLGLSKKLHDSCMAVLSVHEDCGAGAVKEDLFKAADTARSMGFDPKLFFIKLDGTWEEVKAA
;
A
#
# COMPACT_ATOMS: atom_id res chain seq x y z
N MET A 1 -9.98 -16.94 15.51
CA MET A 1 -10.55 -15.58 15.46
C MET A 1 -10.05 -14.98 14.15
N HIS A 2 -10.93 -14.81 13.14
CA HIS A 2 -10.53 -14.25 11.85
C HIS A 2 -10.47 -12.72 11.99
N THR A 3 -9.39 -12.22 12.58
CA THR A 3 -9.05 -10.80 12.49
C THR A 3 -8.65 -10.54 11.05
N CYS A 4 -9.38 -9.66 10.40
CA CYS A 4 -9.14 -9.30 9.02
C CYS A 4 -7.68 -8.86 8.80
N SER A 5 -7.00 -9.45 7.82
CA SER A 5 -5.58 -9.16 7.52
C SER A 5 -5.41 -7.90 6.66
N HIS A 6 -4.16 -7.42 6.59
CA HIS A 6 -3.78 -6.27 5.79
C HIS A 6 -3.14 -6.71 4.48
N ALA A 7 -3.40 -5.98 3.40
CA ALA A 7 -2.62 -6.00 2.18
C ALA A 7 -1.79 -4.72 2.11
N VAL A 8 -0.47 -4.84 2.11
CA VAL A 8 0.48 -3.73 2.00
C VAL A 8 1.02 -3.69 0.58
N VAL A 9 0.69 -2.64 -0.15
CA VAL A 9 1.10 -2.44 -1.55
C VAL A 9 1.98 -1.19 -1.65
N GLY A 10 3.17 -1.35 -2.23
CA GLY A 10 4.13 -0.27 -2.38
C GLY A 10 5.11 -0.48 -3.51
N CYS A 11 6.00 0.50 -3.73
CA CYS A 11 7.02 0.38 -4.76
C CYS A 11 8.11 -0.63 -4.34
N MET A 12 8.70 -1.31 -5.32
CA MET A 12 9.86 -2.20 -5.12
C MET A 12 11.19 -1.45 -4.86
N ASP A 13 11.17 -0.12 -4.91
CA ASP A 13 12.36 0.73 -4.72
C ASP A 13 13.06 0.44 -3.38
N PHE A 14 14.35 0.13 -3.45
CA PHE A 14 15.13 -0.26 -2.27
C PHE A 14 15.34 0.91 -1.29
N ARG A 15 15.28 2.17 -1.77
CA ARG A 15 15.52 3.37 -0.96
C ARG A 15 14.47 3.54 0.15
N ILE A 16 13.25 3.05 -0.08
CA ILE A 16 12.13 3.23 0.85
C ILE A 16 11.90 2.03 1.79
N GLN A 17 12.61 0.91 1.62
CA GLN A 17 12.31 -0.32 2.36
C GLN A 17 12.34 -0.14 3.88
N LYS A 18 13.33 0.60 4.40
CA LYS A 18 13.45 0.92 5.83
C LYS A 18 12.29 1.80 6.31
N THR A 19 11.86 2.75 5.49
CA THR A 19 10.74 3.64 5.82
C THR A 19 9.42 2.87 5.85
N VAL A 20 9.21 1.94 4.92
CA VAL A 20 8.04 1.06 4.92
C VAL A 20 7.99 0.22 6.19
N THR A 21 9.10 -0.39 6.62
CA THR A 21 9.14 -1.16 7.88
C THR A 21 8.72 -0.28 9.07
N LYS A 22 9.29 0.92 9.20
CA LYS A 22 8.92 1.86 10.27
C LYS A 22 7.45 2.29 10.21
N LEU A 23 6.92 2.49 9.01
CA LEU A 23 5.51 2.83 8.81
C LEU A 23 4.60 1.70 9.32
N LEU A 24 4.92 0.44 9.01
CA LEU A 24 4.13 -0.70 9.47
C LEU A 24 4.21 -0.89 10.99
N GLU A 25 5.37 -0.68 11.58
CA GLU A 25 5.54 -0.62 13.04
C GLU A 25 4.67 0.48 13.65
N HIS A 26 4.69 1.69 13.08
CA HIS A 26 3.85 2.82 13.53
C HIS A 26 2.34 2.50 13.46
N LEU A 27 1.92 1.74 12.45
CA LEU A 27 0.54 1.28 12.29
C LEU A 27 0.17 0.09 13.18
N ASN A 28 1.09 -0.42 13.99
CA ASN A 28 0.94 -1.63 14.78
C ASN A 28 0.54 -2.85 13.93
N ILE A 29 1.18 -3.02 12.77
CA ILE A 29 1.00 -4.17 11.88
C ILE A 29 2.22 -5.08 12.04
N PRO A 30 2.13 -6.19 12.81
CA PRO A 30 3.27 -7.06 13.06
C PRO A 30 3.74 -7.80 11.80
N GLU A 31 5.03 -8.17 11.78
CA GLU A 31 5.54 -9.06 10.74
C GLU A 31 4.80 -10.41 10.73
N GLY A 32 4.55 -10.95 9.54
CA GLY A 32 3.83 -12.21 9.36
C GLY A 32 2.30 -12.11 9.46
N THR A 33 1.72 -10.91 9.67
CA THR A 33 0.26 -10.72 9.77
C THR A 33 -0.37 -9.99 8.59
N PHE A 34 0.38 -9.80 7.50
CA PHE A 34 -0.05 -9.06 6.32
C PHE A 34 0.57 -9.61 5.04
N ASP A 35 -0.12 -9.40 3.93
CA ASP A 35 0.45 -9.64 2.60
C ASP A 35 1.28 -8.44 2.17
N ARG A 36 2.53 -8.66 1.79
CA ARG A 36 3.39 -7.62 1.24
C ARG A 36 3.53 -7.80 -0.26
N VAL A 37 3.15 -6.79 -1.03
CA VAL A 37 3.25 -6.81 -2.48
C VAL A 37 3.98 -5.56 -2.96
N THR A 38 5.05 -5.76 -3.72
CA THR A 38 5.87 -4.66 -4.21
C THR A 38 6.15 -4.80 -5.70
N PHE A 39 5.90 -3.74 -6.46
CA PHE A 39 6.16 -3.67 -7.91
C PHE A 39 6.49 -2.24 -8.33
N ALA A 40 7.03 -2.07 -9.55
CA ALA A 40 7.33 -0.75 -10.10
C ALA A 40 6.07 0.14 -10.09
N GLY A 41 6.20 1.35 -9.52
CA GLY A 41 5.10 2.32 -9.38
C GLY A 41 4.21 2.11 -8.15
N GLY A 42 4.37 1.01 -7.41
CA GLY A 42 3.59 0.74 -6.19
C GLY A 42 2.08 0.90 -6.41
N ALA A 43 1.37 1.53 -5.49
CA ALA A 43 -0.08 1.67 -5.58
C ALA A 43 -0.58 2.42 -6.85
N ALA A 44 0.27 3.15 -7.58
CA ALA A 44 -0.10 3.78 -8.85
C ALA A 44 -0.27 2.77 -10.00
N ASN A 45 0.33 1.59 -9.91
CA ASN A 45 0.18 0.55 -10.94
C ASN A 45 -1.16 -0.19 -10.77
N MET A 46 -2.19 0.34 -11.43
CA MET A 46 -3.59 -0.11 -11.29
C MET A 46 -3.84 -1.56 -11.68
N GLU A 47 -3.11 -2.07 -12.67
CA GLU A 47 -3.25 -3.46 -13.11
C GLU A 47 -2.79 -4.40 -12.00
N GLN A 48 -1.57 -4.19 -11.51
CA GLN A 48 -0.98 -4.99 -10.45
C GLN A 48 -1.74 -4.83 -9.13
N LEU A 49 -2.19 -3.61 -8.81
CA LEU A 49 -3.01 -3.35 -7.63
C LEU A 49 -4.28 -4.21 -7.62
N LYS A 50 -5.04 -4.23 -8.73
CA LYS A 50 -6.28 -5.02 -8.83
C LYS A 50 -6.01 -6.52 -8.74
N ILE A 51 -4.98 -7.01 -9.43
CA ILE A 51 -4.63 -8.44 -9.39
C ILE A 51 -4.33 -8.85 -7.94
N HIS A 52 -3.45 -8.12 -7.26
CA HIS A 52 -2.95 -8.54 -5.97
C HIS A 52 -3.90 -8.27 -4.80
N LEU A 53 -4.68 -7.18 -4.82
CA LEU A 53 -5.76 -7.00 -3.84
C LEU A 53 -6.83 -8.09 -4.00
N GLY A 54 -7.19 -8.46 -5.23
CA GLY A 54 -8.14 -9.54 -5.49
C GLY A 54 -7.64 -10.88 -4.98
N LEU A 55 -6.35 -11.19 -5.18
CA LEU A 55 -5.72 -12.39 -4.63
C LEU A 55 -5.66 -12.37 -3.10
N SER A 56 -5.25 -11.25 -2.50
CA SER A 56 -5.19 -11.11 -1.04
C SER A 56 -6.56 -11.31 -0.39
N LYS A 57 -7.62 -10.71 -0.97
CA LYS A 57 -9.01 -10.91 -0.53
C LYS A 57 -9.44 -12.38 -0.66
N LYS A 58 -9.13 -13.02 -1.79
CA LYS A 58 -9.55 -14.40 -2.06
C LYS A 58 -8.83 -15.43 -1.18
N LEU A 59 -7.53 -15.25 -0.96
CA LEU A 59 -6.68 -16.26 -0.31
C LEU A 59 -6.63 -16.07 1.21
N HIS A 60 -6.63 -14.82 1.68
CA HIS A 60 -6.40 -14.50 3.09
C HIS A 60 -7.52 -13.67 3.72
N ASP A 61 -8.57 -13.33 2.96
CA ASP A 61 -9.70 -12.48 3.40
C ASP A 61 -9.27 -11.11 3.95
N SER A 62 -8.19 -10.53 3.40
CA SER A 62 -7.75 -9.18 3.75
C SER A 62 -8.85 -8.15 3.46
N CYS A 63 -9.01 -7.16 4.33
CA CYS A 63 -9.98 -6.06 4.14
C CYS A 63 -9.37 -4.69 4.45
N MET A 64 -8.15 -4.62 4.97
CA MET A 64 -7.41 -3.38 5.11
C MET A 64 -6.38 -3.30 3.99
N ALA A 65 -6.27 -2.17 3.30
CA ALA A 65 -5.25 -1.94 2.29
C ALA A 65 -4.33 -0.79 2.70
N VAL A 66 -3.04 -1.06 2.94
CA VAL A 66 -2.04 0.00 3.11
C VAL A 66 -1.43 0.25 1.75
N LEU A 67 -1.77 1.39 1.15
CA LEU A 67 -1.37 1.75 -0.22
C LEU A 67 -0.32 2.86 -0.16
N SER A 68 0.79 2.65 -0.85
CA SER A 68 1.86 3.63 -0.88
C SER A 68 2.46 3.85 -2.26
N VAL A 69 2.88 5.10 -2.47
CA VAL A 69 3.80 5.55 -3.52
C VAL A 69 4.91 6.35 -2.81
N HIS A 70 5.96 6.75 -3.54
CA HIS A 70 7.05 7.51 -2.94
C HIS A 70 7.54 8.63 -3.84
N GLU A 71 8.23 9.59 -3.23
CA GLU A 71 8.87 10.69 -3.96
C GLU A 71 9.96 10.18 -4.91
N ASP A 72 10.12 10.87 -6.04
CA ASP A 72 11.13 10.55 -7.06
C ASP A 72 11.09 9.07 -7.51
N CYS A 73 9.88 8.59 -7.81
CA CYS A 73 9.66 7.24 -8.31
C CYS A 73 10.11 7.10 -9.77
N GLY A 74 11.06 6.20 -10.04
CA GLY A 74 11.54 5.94 -11.41
C GLY A 74 10.48 5.38 -12.37
N ALA A 75 9.34 4.91 -11.86
CA ALA A 75 8.19 4.47 -12.66
C ALA A 75 7.14 5.59 -12.89
N GLY A 76 7.40 6.81 -12.42
CA GLY A 76 6.53 7.98 -12.62
C GLY A 76 5.33 8.07 -11.67
N ALA A 77 5.27 7.25 -10.61
CA ALA A 77 4.19 7.32 -9.62
C ALA A 77 4.25 8.64 -8.83
N VAL A 78 3.10 9.30 -8.68
CA VAL A 78 2.95 10.55 -7.93
C VAL A 78 1.91 10.41 -6.82
N LYS A 79 1.89 11.36 -5.90
CA LYS A 79 1.01 11.34 -4.72
C LYS A 79 -0.46 11.25 -5.11
N GLU A 80 -0.86 11.92 -6.17
CA GLU A 80 -2.24 12.02 -6.66
C GLU A 80 -2.78 10.66 -7.14
N ASP A 81 -1.91 9.74 -7.55
CA ASP A 81 -2.31 8.39 -7.96
C ASP A 81 -2.96 7.61 -6.81
N LEU A 82 -2.65 7.97 -5.55
CA LEU A 82 -3.23 7.32 -4.37
C LEU A 82 -4.75 7.47 -4.30
N PHE A 83 -5.33 8.55 -4.83
CA PHE A 83 -6.79 8.73 -4.82
C PHE A 83 -7.48 7.68 -5.70
N LYS A 84 -6.96 7.48 -6.91
CA LYS A 84 -7.47 6.46 -7.83
C LYS A 84 -7.22 5.04 -7.29
N ALA A 85 -6.09 4.84 -6.62
CA ALA A 85 -5.79 3.58 -5.93
C ALA A 85 -6.79 3.31 -4.79
N ALA A 86 -7.16 4.34 -4.03
CA ALA A 86 -8.13 4.26 -2.95
C ALA A 86 -9.52 3.89 -3.47
N ASP A 87 -10.01 4.56 -4.52
CA ASP A 87 -11.30 4.26 -5.14
C ASP A 87 -11.35 2.82 -5.64
N THR A 88 -10.26 2.38 -6.27
CA THR A 88 -10.11 1.00 -6.73
C THR A 88 -10.18 0.02 -5.55
N ALA A 89 -9.42 0.23 -4.49
CA ALA A 89 -9.43 -0.63 -3.31
C ALA A 89 -10.80 -0.67 -2.63
N ARG A 90 -11.47 0.48 -2.48
CA ARG A 90 -12.85 0.58 -1.94
C ARG A 90 -13.84 -0.23 -2.79
N SER A 91 -13.77 -0.13 -4.11
CA SER A 91 -14.63 -0.90 -5.02
C SER A 91 -14.43 -2.42 -4.88
N MET A 92 -13.29 -2.85 -4.34
CA MET A 92 -12.93 -4.24 -4.10
C MET A 92 -13.21 -4.69 -2.65
N GLY A 93 -13.82 -3.85 -1.82
CA GLY A 93 -14.18 -4.15 -0.44
C GLY A 93 -13.05 -3.99 0.57
N PHE A 94 -12.03 -3.18 0.26
CA PHE A 94 -10.98 -2.80 1.20
C PHE A 94 -11.24 -1.43 1.83
N ASP A 95 -10.78 -1.25 3.06
CA ASP A 95 -10.60 0.05 3.73
C ASP A 95 -9.15 0.52 3.52
N PRO A 96 -8.90 1.51 2.63
CA PRO A 96 -7.56 1.92 2.28
C PRO A 96 -6.98 2.99 3.23
N LYS A 97 -5.75 2.78 3.67
CA LYS A 97 -4.87 3.79 4.27
C LYS A 97 -3.80 4.18 3.26
N LEU A 98 -3.65 5.47 3.01
CA LEU A 98 -2.83 6.00 1.91
C LEU A 98 -1.59 6.71 2.46
N PHE A 99 -0.42 6.38 1.93
CA PHE A 99 0.84 6.97 2.37
C PHE A 99 1.71 7.41 1.19
N PHE A 100 2.18 8.65 1.26
CA PHE A 100 3.25 9.16 0.40
C PHE A 100 4.57 9.08 1.16
N ILE A 101 5.50 8.25 0.68
CA ILE A 101 6.79 8.02 1.35
C ILE A 101 7.84 8.97 0.80
N LYS A 102 8.62 9.59 1.70
CA LYS A 102 9.75 10.44 1.36
C LYS A 102 11.08 9.68 1.51
N LEU A 103 12.07 10.02 0.70
CA LEU A 103 13.42 9.44 0.73
C LEU A 103 14.23 9.95 1.92
N ASP A 104 13.79 11.00 2.60
CA ASP A 104 14.32 11.44 3.89
C ASP A 104 13.99 10.48 5.06
N GLY A 105 13.17 9.46 4.81
CA GLY A 105 12.78 8.47 5.80
C GLY A 105 11.48 8.77 6.53
N THR A 106 10.74 9.79 6.11
CA THR A 106 9.42 10.15 6.64
C THR A 106 8.29 9.75 5.68
N TRP A 107 7.05 9.90 6.11
CA TRP A 107 5.86 9.67 5.29
C TRP A 107 4.79 10.71 5.58
N GLU A 108 3.88 10.89 4.63
CA GLU A 108 2.67 11.67 4.78
C GLU A 108 1.46 10.75 4.63
N GLU A 109 0.54 10.79 5.60
CA GLU A 109 -0.77 10.15 5.46
C GLU A 109 -1.67 11.01 4.57
N VAL A 110 -2.16 10.42 3.49
CA VAL A 110 -3.04 11.11 2.53
C VAL A 110 -4.48 10.78 2.88
N LYS A 111 -5.26 11.80 3.22
CA LYS A 111 -6.70 11.64 3.47
C LYS A 111 -7.44 11.77 2.15
N ALA A 112 -7.96 10.65 1.65
CA ALA A 112 -8.99 10.69 0.61
C ALA A 112 -10.27 11.28 1.22
N ALA A 113 -10.84 12.28 0.54
CA ALA A 113 -12.12 12.87 0.91
C ALA A 113 -13.29 11.87 0.81
#